data_AF-A0A946I7I5-F1
#
_entry.id   AF-A0A946I7I5-F1
#
_cell.length_a   1.000
_cell.length_b   1.000
_cell.length_c   1.000
_cell.angle_alpha   90.00
_cell.angle_beta   90.00
_cell.angle_gamma   90.00
#
_symmetry.space_group_name_H-M   'P 1'
#
loop_
_entity.id
_entity.type
_entity.pdbx_description
1 polymer ?
#
loop_
_entity_poly.entity_id
_entity_poly.type
_entity_poly.pdbx_seq_one_letter_code
_entity_poly.pdbx_strand_id
1 'polypeptide(L)'
;PYGKITTEQISLLKEKYKIILWDVLSWDFSKKTTPKRVKQNVIRNTKEGSIIVFHNNHTSYKNLGILKETLQELKKKGFEFSTSW
;
A
#
# COMPACT_ATOMS: atom_id res chain seq x y z
N PRO A 1 -6.92 2.73 12.01
CA PRO A 1 -7.17 1.38 11.43
C PRO A 1 -8.17 1.46 10.27
N TYR A 2 -8.05 0.60 9.25
CA TYR A 2 -8.95 0.60 8.08
C TYR A 2 -9.03 1.93 7.30
N GLY A 3 -8.07 2.84 7.50
CA GLY A 3 -8.12 4.19 6.91
C GLY A 3 -9.24 5.06 7.48
N LYS A 4 -9.93 4.63 8.54
CA LYS A 4 -11.00 5.38 9.19
C LYS A 4 -10.39 6.34 10.19
N ILE A 5 -10.62 7.62 9.99
CA ILE A 5 -10.22 8.71 10.88
C ILE A 5 -11.21 9.87 10.72
N THR A 6 -11.63 10.50 11.81
CA THR A 6 -12.55 11.64 11.78
C THR A 6 -11.81 12.96 11.71
N THR A 7 -12.52 14.04 11.34
CA THR A 7 -11.95 15.39 11.28
C THR A 7 -11.42 15.85 12.65
N GLU A 8 -12.12 15.50 13.73
CA GLU A 8 -11.72 15.81 15.11
C GLU A 8 -10.42 15.08 15.47
N GLN A 9 -10.31 13.79 15.12
CA GLN A 9 -9.09 13.01 15.33
C GLN A 9 -7.91 13.59 14.52
N ILE A 10 -8.14 13.98 13.26
CA ILE A 10 -7.12 14.64 12.43
C ILE A 10 -6.68 15.94 13.09
N SER A 11 -7.62 16.77 13.57
CA SER A 11 -7.31 18.05 14.17
C SER A 11 -6.41 17.92 15.40
N LEU A 12 -6.64 16.89 16.23
CA LEU A 12 -5.83 16.63 17.42
C LEU A 12 -4.47 16.01 17.07
N LEU A 13 -4.42 15.09 16.11
CA LEU A 13 -3.18 14.36 15.79
C LEU A 13 -2.21 15.17 14.94
N LYS A 14 -2.70 16.06 14.07
CA LYS A 14 -1.85 16.85 13.16
C LYS A 14 -0.91 17.81 13.88
N GLU A 15 -1.18 18.14 15.14
CA GLU A 15 -0.30 18.99 15.96
C GLU A 15 1.02 18.29 16.32
N LYS A 16 1.04 16.95 16.36
CA LYS A 16 2.20 16.15 16.80
C LYS A 16 2.67 15.15 15.77
N TYR A 17 1.81 14.75 14.85
CA TYR A 17 2.06 13.67 13.90
C TYR A 17 1.71 14.08 12.48
N LYS A 18 2.52 13.60 11.53
CA LYS A 18 2.15 13.61 10.12
C LYS A 18 1.27 12.39 9.83
N ILE A 19 0.03 12.62 9.42
CA ILE A 19 -0.90 11.55 9.08
C ILE A 19 -0.64 11.11 7.64
N ILE A 20 -0.16 9.88 7.47
CA ILE A 20 0.09 9.27 6.16
C ILE A 20 -0.97 8.22 5.88
N LEU A 21 -1.71 8.40 4.78
CA LEU A 21 -2.60 7.40 4.21
C LEU A 21 -2.01 6.85 2.90
N TRP A 22 -2.77 6.02 2.21
CA TRP A 22 -2.39 5.41 0.94
C TRP A 22 -3.43 5.74 -0.14
N ASP A 23 -2.99 5.77 -1.39
CA ASP A 23 -3.86 5.81 -2.56
C ASP A 23 -4.00 4.41 -3.21
N VAL A 24 -3.00 3.54 -3.06
CA VAL A 24 -3.03 2.18 -3.61
C VAL A 24 -3.14 1.12 -2.51
N LEU A 25 -4.33 0.57 -2.33
CA LEU A 25 -4.56 -0.62 -1.50
C LEU A 25 -4.23 -1.89 -2.29
N SER A 26 -3.24 -2.67 -1.84
CA SER A 26 -2.80 -3.90 -2.53
C SER A 26 -3.83 -5.03 -2.52
N TRP A 27 -4.76 -5.03 -1.55
CA TRP A 27 -5.73 -6.11 -1.27
C TRP A 27 -5.10 -7.45 -0.85
N ASP A 28 -3.84 -7.44 -0.41
CA ASP A 28 -3.08 -8.60 0.01
C ASP A 28 -3.71 -9.42 1.15
N PHE A 29 -4.47 -8.78 2.04
CA PHE A 29 -5.22 -9.44 3.11
C PHE A 29 -6.49 -10.20 2.64
N SER A 30 -6.94 -10.02 1.40
CA SER A 30 -8.21 -10.58 0.95
C SER A 30 -8.10 -12.07 0.63
N LYS A 31 -8.97 -12.91 1.22
CA LYS A 31 -9.10 -14.33 0.85
C LYS A 31 -9.63 -14.54 -0.57
N LYS A 32 -10.25 -13.52 -1.17
CA LYS A 32 -10.83 -13.55 -2.52
C LYS A 32 -9.85 -13.07 -3.61
N THR A 33 -8.62 -12.70 -3.23
CA THR A 33 -7.56 -12.32 -4.17
C THR A 33 -6.54 -13.44 -4.36
N THR A 34 -5.66 -13.25 -5.35
CA THR A 34 -4.51 -14.11 -5.60
C THR A 34 -3.24 -13.24 -5.65
N PRO A 35 -2.04 -13.82 -5.46
CA PRO A 35 -0.80 -13.04 -5.55
C PRO A 35 -0.68 -12.30 -6.89
N LYS A 36 -1.01 -12.94 -8.01
CA LYS A 36 -1.03 -12.32 -9.34
C LYS A 36 -2.00 -11.14 -9.44
N ARG A 37 -3.20 -11.26 -8.85
CA ARG A 37 -4.19 -10.16 -8.81
C ARG A 37 -3.70 -8.99 -7.97
N VAL A 38 -3.01 -9.24 -6.85
CA VAL A 38 -2.36 -8.20 -6.04
C VAL A 38 -1.34 -7.42 -6.87
N LYS A 39 -0.41 -8.11 -7.54
CA LYS A 39 0.56 -7.47 -8.44
C LYS A 39 -0.13 -6.65 -9.52
N GLN A 40 -1.07 -7.25 -10.27
CA GLN A 40 -1.79 -6.55 -11.34
C GLN A 40 -2.51 -5.29 -10.84
N ASN A 41 -3.14 -5.37 -9.67
CA ASN A 41 -3.79 -4.23 -9.03
C ASN A 41 -2.79 -3.11 -8.70
N VAL A 42 -1.66 -3.45 -8.09
CA VAL A 42 -0.62 -2.47 -7.75
C VAL A 42 -0.04 -1.84 -9.02
N ILE A 43 0.40 -2.65 -10.00
CA ILE A 43 1.03 -2.15 -11.23
C ILE A 43 0.11 -1.26 -12.07
N ARG A 44 -1.20 -1.55 -12.07
CA ARG A 44 -2.20 -0.78 -12.82
C ARG A 44 -2.52 0.56 -12.17
N ASN A 45 -2.56 0.62 -10.83
CA ASN A 45 -3.04 1.81 -10.12
C ASN A 45 -1.90 2.71 -9.59
N THR A 46 -0.64 2.24 -9.61
CA THR A 46 0.51 3.05 -9.19
C THR A 46 0.79 4.16 -10.20
N LYS A 47 0.93 5.37 -9.69
CA LYS A 47 1.39 6.57 -10.41
C LYS A 47 2.51 7.26 -9.63
N GLU A 48 3.09 8.31 -10.22
CA GLU A 48 4.06 9.14 -9.52
C GLU A 48 3.46 9.72 -8.23
N GLY A 49 4.22 9.61 -7.13
CA GLY A 49 3.77 10.03 -5.80
C GLY A 49 2.84 9.06 -5.06
N SER A 50 2.50 7.90 -5.63
CA SER A 50 1.66 6.90 -4.95
C SER A 50 2.31 6.36 -3.66
N ILE A 51 1.50 6.20 -2.62
CA ILE A 51 1.79 5.44 -1.40
C ILE A 51 1.01 4.13 -1.47
N ILE A 52 1.74 3.02 -1.58
CA ILE A 52 1.18 1.67 -1.73
C ILE A 52 1.21 0.97 -0.37
N VAL A 53 0.07 0.45 0.09
CA VAL A 53 -0.01 -0.29 1.36
C VAL A 53 -0.02 -1.81 1.16
N PHE A 54 0.87 -2.49 1.86
CA PHE A 54 0.91 -3.94 2.08
C PHE A 54 0.92 -4.23 3.58
N HIS A 55 0.47 -5.43 3.97
CA HIS A 55 0.38 -5.87 5.35
C HIS A 55 1.33 -7.07 5.57
N ASN A 56 1.95 -7.12 6.74
CA ASN A 56 2.70 -8.29 7.19
C ASN A 56 1.97 -8.94 8.38
N ASN A 57 0.98 -9.77 8.09
CA ASN A 57 0.24 -10.53 9.09
C ASN A 57 -0.21 -11.90 8.55
N HIS A 58 -0.77 -12.74 9.43
CA HIS A 58 -1.20 -14.10 9.07
C HIS A 58 -2.18 -14.13 7.88
N THR A 59 -3.06 -13.14 7.75
CA THR A 59 -4.05 -13.12 6.67
C THR A 59 -3.45 -12.71 5.31
N SER A 60 -2.44 -11.82 5.30
CA SER A 60 -1.79 -11.36 4.06
C SER A 60 -0.64 -12.24 3.59
N TYR A 61 -0.04 -13.04 4.48
CA TYR A 61 1.17 -13.81 4.21
C TYR A 61 1.09 -14.66 2.93
N LYS A 62 -0.05 -15.30 2.67
CA LYS A 62 -0.30 -16.10 1.45
C LYS A 62 -0.07 -15.31 0.15
N ASN A 63 -0.40 -14.01 0.16
CA ASN A 63 -0.31 -13.15 -1.01
C ASN A 63 0.97 -12.32 -1.05
N LEU A 64 1.67 -12.18 0.08
CA LEU A 64 2.84 -11.31 0.23
C LEU A 64 4.05 -11.77 -0.60
N GLY A 65 4.13 -13.05 -0.97
CA GLY A 65 5.21 -13.59 -1.82
C GLY A 65 5.38 -12.86 -3.17
N ILE A 66 4.34 -12.19 -3.68
CA ILE A 66 4.41 -11.43 -4.94
C ILE A 66 5.10 -10.06 -4.80
N LEU A 67 5.44 -9.63 -3.59
CA LEU A 67 5.98 -8.29 -3.33
C LEU A 67 7.27 -8.05 -4.13
N LYS A 68 8.22 -9.00 -4.11
CA LYS A 68 9.51 -8.87 -4.81
C LYS A 68 9.30 -8.62 -6.31
N GLU A 69 8.47 -9.43 -6.96
CA GLU A 69 8.17 -9.26 -8.39
C GLU A 69 7.42 -7.96 -8.69
N THR A 70 6.55 -7.52 -7.79
CA THR A 70 5.81 -6.26 -7.93
C THR A 70 6.78 -5.08 -7.89
N LEU A 71 7.72 -5.06 -6.94
CA LEU A 71 8.75 -4.03 -6.84
C LEU A 71 9.66 -4.02 -8.08
N GLN A 72 10.07 -5.18 -8.57
CA GLN A 72 10.88 -5.29 -9.79
C GLN A 72 10.15 -4.74 -11.02
N GLU A 73 8.86 -5.04 -11.15
CA GLU A 73 8.04 -4.54 -12.26
C GLU A 73 7.86 -3.01 -12.19
N LEU A 74 7.63 -2.45 -11.00
CA LEU A 74 7.56 -1.01 -10.81
C LEU A 74 8.89 -0.32 -11.17
N LYS A 75 10.03 -0.88 -10.75
CA LYS A 75 11.36 -0.36 -11.15
C LYS A 75 11.54 -0.38 -12.66
N LYS A 76 11.15 -1.46 -13.34
CA LYS A 76 11.20 -1.54 -14.82
C LYS A 76 10.34 -0.49 -15.51
N LYS A 77 9.23 -0.08 -14.88
CA LYS A 77 8.37 1.01 -15.36
C LYS A 77 8.93 2.42 -15.04
N GLY A 78 10.12 2.52 -14.44
CA GLY A 78 10.77 3.79 -14.14
C GLY A 78 10.42 4.39 -12.78
N PHE A 79 9.74 3.65 -11.90
CA PHE A 79 9.46 4.14 -10.55
C PHE A 79 10.66 3.95 -9.61
N GLU A 80 10.89 4.96 -8.78
CA GLU A 80 11.80 4.89 -7.64
C GLU A 80 11.02 4.72 -6.34
N PHE A 81 11.68 4.15 -5.32
CA PHE A 81 11.10 3.94 -4.00
C PHE A 81 11.80 4.86 -3.00
N SER A 82 11.00 5.59 -2.24
CA SER A 82 11.45 6.50 -1.20
C SER A 82 10.73 6.22 0.11
N THR A 83 11.26 6.77 1.19
CA THR A 83 10.59 6.79 2.49
C THR A 83 9.77 8.07 2.62
N SER A 84 8.57 7.97 3.17
CA SER A 84 7.83 9.14 3.64
C SER A 84 8.50 9.69 4.90
N TRP A 85 8.83 10.98 4.90
CA TRP A 85 9.28 11.75 6.06
C TRP A 85 8.12 12.55 6.63
#